data_AF-A0A2M9BDE2-F1
#
_entry.id   AF-A0A2M9BDE2-F1
#
_cell.length_a   1.000
_cell.length_b   1.000
_cell.length_c   1.000
_cell.angle_alpha   90.00
_cell.angle_beta   90.00
_cell.angle_gamma   90.00
#
_symmetry.space_group_name_H-M   'P 1'
#
loop_
_entity.id
_entity.type
_entity.pdbx_description
1 polymer ?
#
loop_
_entity_poly.entity_id
_entity_poly.type
_entity_poly.pdbx_seq_one_letter_code
_entity_poly.pdbx_strand_id
1 'polypeptide(L)'
;MRRILVLLVVLASVLVLGGCGHSWAWRQADLDRNRFDLGLFRGARDASTLSTWTRYGTVVSATGAAEHGDDAPDLAIVVRYERTTTDWAFNEKDEVACYRFEVTAADLDGVAFAGEDCPGD
;
A
#
# COMPACT_ATOMS: atom_id res chain seq x y z
N MET A 1 -4.32 -36.62 -26.02
CA MET A 1 -4.72 -36.20 -24.65
C MET A 1 -3.53 -35.76 -23.79
N ARG A 2 -2.43 -36.53 -23.70
CA ARG A 2 -1.25 -36.19 -22.86
C ARG A 2 -0.59 -34.82 -23.17
N ARG A 3 -0.58 -34.39 -24.44
CA ARG A 3 0.01 -33.11 -24.88
C ARG A 3 -0.80 -31.87 -24.46
N ILE A 4 -2.13 -31.99 -24.40
CA ILE A 4 -3.02 -30.90 -24.00
C ILE A 4 -2.90 -30.64 -22.49
N LEU A 5 -2.75 -31.70 -21.71
CA LEU A 5 -2.58 -31.62 -20.25
C LEU A 5 -1.27 -30.90 -19.87
N VAL A 6 -0.17 -31.20 -20.57
CA VAL A 6 1.12 -30.54 -20.35
C VAL A 6 1.04 -29.05 -20.67
N LEU A 7 0.35 -28.66 -21.75
CA LEU A 7 0.14 -27.26 -22.12
C LEU A 7 -0.65 -26.48 -21.05
N LEU A 8 -1.70 -27.09 -20.48
CA LEU A 8 -2.49 -26.47 -19.41
C LEU A 8 -1.68 -26.29 -18.12
N VAL A 9 -0.86 -27.27 -17.75
CA VAL A 9 0.01 -27.18 -16.56
C VAL A 9 1.07 -26.10 -16.75
N VAL A 10 1.68 -26.01 -17.93
CA VAL A 10 2.67 -24.96 -18.23
C VAL A 10 2.00 -23.58 -18.23
N LEU A 11 0.83 -23.42 -18.84
CA LEU A 11 0.10 -22.15 -18.86
C LEU A 11 -0.30 -21.70 -17.45
N ALA A 12 -0.81 -22.62 -16.63
CA ALA A 12 -1.14 -22.35 -15.22
C ALA A 12 0.12 -21.97 -14.41
N SER A 13 1.25 -22.65 -14.65
CA SER A 13 2.51 -22.34 -13.97
C SER A 13 3.06 -20.96 -14.37
N VAL A 14 2.93 -20.57 -15.64
CA VAL A 14 3.32 -19.25 -16.14
C VAL A 14 2.40 -18.15 -15.61
N LEU A 15 1.10 -18.40 -15.49
CA LEU A 15 0.14 -17.46 -14.88
C LEU A 15 0.40 -17.27 -13.39
N VAL A 16 0.75 -18.34 -12.65
CA VAL A 16 1.11 -18.25 -11.23
C VAL A 16 2.42 -17.48 -11.04
N LEU A 17 3.44 -17.74 -11.87
CA LEU A 17 4.72 -17.03 -11.81
C LEU A 17 4.61 -15.56 -12.27
N GLY A 18 3.75 -15.27 -13.25
CA GLY A 18 3.40 -13.90 -13.66
C GLY A 18 2.61 -13.12 -12.60
N GLY A 19 1.81 -13.83 -11.80
CA GLY A 19 1.11 -13.29 -10.63
C GLY A 19 1.99 -13.08 -9.39
N CYS A 20 3.24 -13.57 -9.39
CA CYS A 20 4.19 -13.39 -8.28
C CYS A 20 4.96 -12.05 -8.33
N GLY A 21 4.53 -11.09 -9.16
CA GLY A 21 4.94 -9.69 -9.09
C GLY A 21 4.26 -8.94 -7.93
N HIS A 22 4.15 -9.55 -6.75
CA HIS A 22 3.56 -8.93 -5.57
C HIS A 22 4.44 -7.74 -5.19
N SER A 23 3.86 -6.58 -5.50
CA SER A 23 4.50 -5.33 -5.82
C SER A 23 5.47 -4.89 -4.74
N TRP A 24 6.63 -4.38 -5.16
CA TRP A 24 7.57 -3.70 -4.26
C TRP A 24 6.86 -2.67 -3.37
N ALA A 25 5.86 -1.98 -3.94
CA ALA A 25 5.05 -0.99 -3.24
C ALA A 25 4.29 -1.60 -2.04
N TRP A 26 3.72 -2.81 -2.17
CA TRP A 26 3.08 -3.49 -1.03
C TRP A 26 4.06 -3.78 0.11
N ARG A 27 5.29 -4.22 -0.22
CA ARG A 27 6.32 -4.48 0.80
C ARG A 27 6.75 -3.19 1.51
N GLN A 28 6.86 -2.08 0.79
CA GLN A 28 7.16 -0.79 1.40
C GLN A 28 6.00 -0.30 2.26
N ALA A 29 4.77 -0.45 1.78
CA ALA A 29 3.56 -0.12 2.53
C ALA A 29 3.47 -0.92 3.85
N ASP A 30 3.80 -2.20 3.85
CA ASP A 30 3.83 -3.02 5.07
C ASP A 30 4.93 -2.57 6.05
N LEU A 31 6.10 -2.17 5.56
CA LEU A 31 7.15 -1.60 6.41
C LEU A 31 6.73 -0.25 7.01
N ASP A 32 6.07 0.60 6.24
CA ASP A 32 5.59 1.89 6.70
C ASP A 32 4.38 1.74 7.65
N ARG A 33 3.52 0.73 7.48
CA ARG A 33 2.52 0.33 8.48
C ARG A 33 3.18 0.08 9.84
N ASN A 34 4.18 -0.80 9.89
CA ASN A 34 4.88 -1.11 11.15
C ASN A 34 5.54 0.12 11.78
N ARG A 35 5.96 1.10 10.97
CA ARG A 35 6.46 2.39 11.48
C ARG A 35 5.35 3.24 12.06
N PHE A 36 4.21 3.32 11.41
CA PHE A 36 3.04 4.04 11.93
C PHE A 36 2.56 3.43 13.24
N ASP A 37 2.51 2.10 13.35
CA ASP A 37 2.23 1.39 14.61
C ASP A 37 3.17 1.86 15.72
N LEU A 38 4.49 1.82 15.46
CA LEU A 38 5.49 2.31 16.41
C LEU A 38 5.30 3.80 16.75
N GLY A 39 4.76 4.59 15.82
CA GLY A 39 4.47 6.01 16.01
C GLY A 39 3.29 6.29 16.91
N LEU A 40 2.23 5.52 16.75
CA LEU A 40 1.11 5.53 17.68
C LEU A 40 1.58 5.13 19.07
N PHE A 41 2.38 4.06 19.21
CA PHE A 41 2.96 3.67 20.51
C PHE A 41 3.85 4.74 21.14
N ARG A 42 4.54 5.55 20.33
CA ARG A 42 5.39 6.66 20.79
C ARG A 42 4.61 7.97 21.02
N GLY A 43 3.29 7.97 20.82
CA GLY A 43 2.41 9.07 21.15
C GLY A 43 2.15 10.06 20.00
N ALA A 44 2.29 9.64 18.74
CA ALA A 44 1.76 10.42 17.61
C ALA A 44 0.24 10.56 17.77
N ARG A 45 -0.28 11.78 17.61
CA ARG A 45 -1.70 12.10 17.82
C ARG A 45 -2.43 12.57 16.57
N ASP A 46 -1.70 12.77 15.47
CA ASP A 46 -2.24 13.32 14.24
C ASP A 46 -1.48 12.80 13.01
N ALA A 47 -2.11 13.03 11.85
CA ALA A 47 -1.58 12.65 10.54
C ALA A 47 -0.26 13.33 10.23
N SER A 48 -0.10 14.58 10.65
CA SER A 48 1.09 15.37 10.35
C SER A 48 2.33 14.74 10.99
N THR A 49 2.18 14.24 12.22
CA THR A 49 3.26 13.55 12.95
C THR A 49 3.58 12.23 12.26
N LEU A 50 2.57 11.39 11.99
CA LEU A 50 2.78 10.10 11.33
C LEU A 50 3.35 10.24 9.92
N SER A 51 2.96 11.28 9.17
CA SER A 51 3.45 11.48 7.80
C SER A 51 4.97 11.54 7.71
N THR A 52 5.64 12.08 8.73
CA THR A 52 7.11 12.18 8.82
C THR A 52 7.82 10.83 8.98
N TRP A 53 7.08 9.74 9.18
CA TRP A 53 7.60 8.40 9.47
C TRP A 53 7.58 7.51 8.23
N THR A 54 6.92 7.97 7.17
CA THR A 54 6.96 7.36 5.84
C THR A 54 8.39 7.45 5.29
N ARG A 55 8.95 6.33 4.83
CA ARG A 55 10.35 6.33 4.36
C ARG A 55 10.48 6.58 2.87
N TYR A 56 9.58 6.01 2.08
CA TYR A 56 9.72 5.95 0.62
C TYR A 56 8.51 6.48 -0.14
N GLY A 57 7.34 6.48 0.48
CA GLY A 57 6.14 7.02 -0.11
C GLY A 57 5.97 8.52 0.15
N THR A 58 5.11 9.13 -0.65
CA THR A 58 4.65 10.51 -0.47
C THR A 58 3.24 10.48 0.08
N VAL A 59 2.99 11.20 1.18
CA VAL A 59 1.64 11.36 1.71
C VAL A 59 0.86 12.31 0.80
N VAL A 60 -0.19 11.80 0.17
CA VAL A 60 -1.01 12.55 -0.81
C VAL A 60 -2.38 12.95 -0.27
N SER A 61 -2.84 12.27 0.79
CA SER A 61 -4.02 12.67 1.54
C SER A 61 -3.85 12.30 3.01
N ALA A 62 -4.40 13.13 3.89
CA ALA A 62 -4.36 12.94 5.32
C ALA A 62 -5.61 13.59 5.93
N THR A 63 -6.42 12.78 6.60
CA THR A 63 -7.73 13.17 7.12
C THR A 63 -7.86 12.69 8.55
N GLY A 64 -8.44 13.52 9.42
CA GLY A 64 -8.76 13.16 10.81
C GLY A 64 -10.26 12.97 11.03
N ALA A 65 -10.62 12.32 12.14
CA ALA A 65 -11.98 11.99 12.56
C ALA A 65 -12.99 13.15 12.42
N ALA A 66 -12.54 14.38 12.70
CA ALA A 66 -13.38 15.57 12.72
C ALA A 66 -14.03 15.91 11.36
N GLU A 67 -13.50 15.38 10.25
CA GLU A 67 -13.96 15.72 8.91
C GLU A 67 -15.03 14.77 8.35
N HIS A 68 -15.24 13.58 8.95
CA HIS A 68 -16.03 12.50 8.32
C HIS A 68 -17.15 11.89 9.18
N GLY A 69 -17.44 12.45 10.36
CA GLY A 69 -18.56 12.02 11.22
C GLY A 69 -18.25 10.79 12.08
N ASP A 70 -19.25 10.32 12.82
CA ASP A 70 -19.07 9.31 13.90
C ASP A 70 -18.62 7.92 13.42
N ASP A 71 -18.73 7.63 12.11
CA ASP A 71 -18.34 6.34 11.49
C ASP A 71 -16.95 6.39 10.82
N ALA A 72 -16.24 7.52 10.91
CA ALA A 72 -14.94 7.70 10.28
C ALA A 72 -13.79 7.14 11.13
N PRO A 73 -12.69 6.67 10.50
CA PRO A 73 -11.47 6.40 11.26
C PRO A 73 -11.00 7.68 11.94
N ASP A 74 -10.41 7.55 13.12
CA ASP A 74 -9.80 8.67 13.84
C ASP A 74 -8.74 9.35 12.98
N LEU A 75 -8.06 8.54 12.18
CA LEU A 75 -7.03 8.96 11.27
C LEU A 75 -7.00 8.10 10.01
N ALA A 76 -6.99 8.74 8.84
CA ALA A 76 -6.73 8.11 7.56
C ALA A 76 -5.60 8.83 6.83
N ILE A 77 -4.60 8.07 6.36
CA ILE A 77 -3.47 8.60 5.58
C ILE A 77 -3.36 7.79 4.30
N VAL A 78 -3.24 8.46 3.17
CA VAL A 78 -2.99 7.84 1.86
C VAL A 78 -1.56 8.12 1.45
N VAL A 79 -0.80 7.05 1.20
CA VAL A 79 0.60 7.13 0.79
C VAL A 79 0.75 6.61 -0.64
N ARG A 80 1.29 7.45 -1.51
CA ARG A 80 1.65 7.14 -2.89
C ARG A 80 3.10 6.66 -2.96
N TYR A 81 3.30 5.48 -3.53
CA TYR A 81 4.62 4.89 -3.78
C TYR A 81 4.88 4.90 -5.27
N GLU A 82 6.01 5.48 -5.66
CA GLU A 82 6.43 5.58 -7.04
C GLU A 82 7.80 4.95 -7.23
N ARG A 83 8.01 4.38 -8.42
CA ARG A 83 9.33 4.01 -8.89
C ARG A 83 9.38 4.04 -10.41
N THR A 84 10.54 4.40 -10.94
CA THR A 84 10.86 4.18 -12.35
C THR A 84 11.48 2.79 -12.50
N THR A 85 10.94 2.02 -13.43
CA THR A 85 11.42 0.68 -13.79
C THR A 85 11.76 0.64 -15.28
N THR A 86 12.45 -0.42 -15.70
CA THR A 86 12.73 -0.66 -17.11
C THR A 86 11.97 -1.91 -17.55
N ASP A 87 11.21 -1.81 -18.63
CA ASP A 87 10.48 -2.94 -19.19
C ASP A 87 11.39 -3.88 -19.98
N TRP A 88 10.82 -4.97 -20.52
CA TRP A 88 11.55 -5.97 -21.31
C TRP A 88 12.11 -5.42 -22.64
N ALA A 89 11.64 -4.27 -23.09
CA ALA A 89 12.06 -3.58 -24.31
C ALA A 89 12.97 -2.38 -24.01
N PHE A 90 13.52 -2.30 -22.80
CA PHE A 90 14.40 -1.23 -22.32
C PHE A 90 13.76 0.16 -22.26
N ASN A 91 12.43 0.25 -22.27
CA ASN A 91 11.74 1.51 -22.05
C ASN A 91 11.61 1.77 -20.56
N GLU A 92 11.80 3.04 -20.16
CA GLU A 92 11.46 3.49 -18.82
C GLU A 92 9.94 3.50 -18.65
N LYS A 93 9.50 3.00 -17.51
CA LYS A 93 8.10 2.97 -17.12
C LYS A 93 8.00 3.31 -15.64
N ASP A 94 7.17 4.29 -15.34
CA ASP A 94 6.80 4.61 -13.96
C ASP A 94 5.70 3.67 -13.48
N GLU A 95 5.88 3.15 -12.27
CA GLU A 95 4.89 2.38 -11.55
C GLU A 95 4.46 3.17 -10.32
N VAL A 96 3.15 3.37 -10.21
CA VAL A 96 2.51 4.11 -9.13
C VAL A 96 1.54 3.18 -8.41
N ALA A 97 1.51 3.22 -7.08
CA ALA A 97 0.51 2.55 -6.26
C ALA A 97 0.23 3.35 -4.98
N CYS A 98 -1.04 3.41 -4.58
CA CYS A 98 -1.46 4.07 -3.34
C CYS A 98 -1.98 3.07 -2.33
N TYR A 99 -1.70 3.35 -1.06
CA TYR A 99 -2.19 2.57 0.07
C TYR A 99 -2.77 3.49 1.12
N ARG A 100 -3.94 3.11 1.63
CA ARG A 100 -4.58 3.73 2.78
C ARG A 100 -4.05 3.12 4.06
N PHE A 101 -3.85 3.95 5.07
CA PHE A 101 -3.54 3.59 6.44
C PHE A 101 -4.60 4.19 7.36
N GLU A 102 -5.31 3.36 8.11
CA GLU A 102 -6.41 3.79 8.97
C GLU A 102 -6.16 3.41 10.43
N VAL A 103 -6.50 4.32 11.33
CA VAL A 103 -6.46 4.16 12.79
C VAL A 103 -7.86 4.44 13.31
N THR A 104 -8.41 3.53 14.10
CA THR A 104 -9.73 3.67 14.75
C THR A 104 -9.55 3.71 16.27
N ALA A 105 -10.35 4.49 16.97
CA ALA A 105 -10.28 4.64 18.44
C ALA A 105 -10.39 3.29 19.19
N ALA A 106 -11.07 2.33 18.56
CA ALA A 106 -11.30 1.00 19.10
C ALA A 106 -10.06 0.10 19.00
N ASP A 107 -9.18 0.34 18.03
CA ASP A 107 -8.18 -0.65 17.62
C ASP A 107 -6.74 -0.16 17.88
N LEU A 108 -6.38 -0.03 19.16
CA LEU A 108 -4.95 -0.10 19.56
C LEU A 108 -4.25 -1.41 19.12
N ASP A 109 -4.99 -2.31 18.44
CA ASP A 109 -4.53 -3.54 17.79
C ASP A 109 -3.70 -3.31 16.51
N GLY A 110 -3.64 -2.08 15.99
CA GLY A 110 -2.69 -1.67 14.96
C GLY A 110 -3.31 -0.91 13.78
N VAL A 111 -2.45 -0.38 12.91
CA VAL A 111 -2.80 0.39 11.73
C VAL A 111 -3.31 -0.56 10.64
N ALA A 112 -4.58 -0.45 10.28
CA ALA A 112 -5.12 -1.16 9.13
C ALA A 112 -4.54 -0.56 7.84
N PHE A 113 -4.26 -1.38 6.82
CA PHE A 113 -3.86 -0.87 5.51
C PHE A 113 -4.43 -1.67 4.35
N ALA A 114 -4.77 -0.98 3.27
CA ALA A 114 -5.31 -1.56 2.04
C ALA A 114 -4.85 -0.76 0.82
N GLY A 115 -4.78 -1.41 -0.34
CA GLY A 115 -4.56 -0.70 -1.60
C GLY A 115 -5.78 0.13 -1.99
N GLU A 116 -5.56 1.31 -2.55
CA GLU A 116 -6.62 2.19 -3.05
C GLU A 116 -6.18 2.95 -4.31
N ASP A 117 -7.14 3.63 -4.95
CA ASP A 117 -6.86 4.53 -6.07
C ASP A 117 -6.09 5.78 -5.60
N CYS A 118 -5.15 6.24 -6.42
CA CYS A 118 -4.34 7.41 -6.07
C CYS A 118 -5.16 8.71 -6.20
N PRO A 119 -5.28 9.50 -5.13
CA PRO A 119 -5.98 10.78 -5.20
C PRO A 119 -5.30 11.74 -6.19
N GLY A 120 -6.08 12.32 -7.10
CA GLY A 120 -5.63 13.36 -8.03
C GLY A 120 -5.03 12.88 -9.35
N ASP A 121 -5.07 11.57 -9.63
CA ASP A 121 -4.77 10.99 -10.95
C ASP A 121 -6.02 10.94 -11.86
#